data_AF-A0A3D5CNE7-F1
#
_entry.id   AF-A0A3D5CNE7-F1
#
_cell.length_a   1.000
_cell.length_b   1.000
_cell.length_c   1.000
_cell.angle_alpha   90.00
_cell.angle_beta   90.00
_cell.angle_gamma   90.00
#
_symmetry.space_group_name_H-M   'P 1'
#
loop_
_entity.id
_entity.type
_entity.pdbx_description
1 polymer ?
#
loop_
_entity_poly.entity_id
_entity_poly.type
_entity_poly.pdbx_seq_one_letter_code
_entity_poly.pdbx_strand_id
1 'polypeptide(L)' 'MVEIDDRDRMKELSDFHSEDRKRSAYVVWDRYKKKYSVMMVINEGKNFSVKEMRSMGIHNERYAEDCAINWVTGIINE' A
#
# COMPACT_ATOMS: atom_id res chain seq x y z
N MET A 1 -22.61 -1.67 19.54
CA MET A 1 -21.33 -2.27 19.14
C MET A 1 -21.40 -2.40 17.63
N VAL A 2 -20.61 -1.62 16.88
CA VAL A 2 -20.66 -1.69 15.41
C VAL A 2 -19.83 -2.90 15.02
N GLU A 3 -20.51 -3.96 14.59
CA GLU A 3 -19.90 -5.10 13.90
C GLU A 3 -19.38 -4.59 12.56
N ILE A 4 -18.15 -4.07 12.57
CA ILE A 4 -17.45 -3.75 11.34
C ILE A 4 -17.05 -5.10 10.76
N ASP A 5 -17.82 -5.57 9.78
CA ASP A 5 -17.52 -6.73 8.95
C ASP A 5 -16.04 -6.68 8.56
N ASP A 6 -15.27 -7.73 8.86
CA ASP A 6 -13.81 -7.76 8.68
C ASP A 6 -13.41 -7.42 7.22
N ARG A 7 -14.33 -7.58 6.25
CA ARG A 7 -14.15 -7.22 4.84
C ARG A 7 -14.16 -5.71 4.57
N ASP A 8 -14.69 -4.89 5.47
CA ASP A 8 -14.74 -3.42 5.32
C ASP A 8 -13.66 -2.70 6.16
N ARG A 9 -12.76 -3.46 6.82
CA ARG A 9 -11.70 -2.89 7.67
C ARG A 9 -10.66 -2.09 6.90
N MET A 10 -10.27 -2.57 5.72
CA MET A 10 -9.27 -1.94 4.87
C MET A 10 -9.91 -1.57 3.53
N LYS A 11 -9.92 -0.27 3.23
CA LYS A 11 -10.34 0.22 1.93
C LYS A 11 -9.11 0.49 1.09
N GLU A 12 -8.95 -0.22 -0.01
CA GLU A 12 -7.98 0.18 -1.03
C GLU A 12 -8.42 1.52 -1.63
N LEU A 13 -7.48 2.46 -1.69
CA LEU A 13 -7.71 3.80 -2.20
C LEU A 13 -7.08 3.96 -3.58
N SER A 14 -5.80 3.61 -3.69
CA SER A 14 -5.01 3.80 -4.90
C SER A 14 -4.04 2.63 -5.07
N ASP A 15 -3.90 2.15 -6.31
CA ASP A 15 -2.88 1.20 -6.72
C ASP A 15 -1.84 1.88 -7.62
N PHE A 16 -0.59 1.45 -7.46
CA PHE A 16 0.55 1.95 -8.22
C PHE A 16 1.33 0.75 -8.75
N HIS A 17 1.70 0.80 -10.02
CA HIS A 17 2.47 -0.24 -10.67
C HIS A 17 3.70 0.36 -11.35
N SER A 18 4.83 -0.30 -11.22
CA SER A 18 6.05 0.05 -11.94
C SER A 18 5.90 -0.29 -13.43
N GLU A 19 6.53 0.47 -14.32
CA GLU A 19 6.51 0.21 -15.77
C GLU A 19 7.06 -1.17 -16.11
N ASP A 20 8.11 -1.61 -15.40
CA ASP A 20 8.71 -2.94 -15.55
C ASP A 20 7.82 -4.07 -15.00
N ARG A 21 6.67 -3.74 -14.40
CA ARG A 21 5.75 -4.65 -13.68
C ARG A 21 6.39 -5.51 -12.59
N LYS A 22 7.63 -5.20 -12.18
CA LYS A 22 8.37 -5.89 -11.12
C LYS A 22 8.03 -5.43 -9.71
N ARG A 23 7.44 -4.23 -9.58
CA ARG A 23 7.08 -3.63 -8.30
C ARG A 23 5.67 -3.08 -8.40
N SER A 24 4.90 -3.22 -7.33
CA SER A 24 3.58 -2.62 -7.18
C SER A 24 3.44 -2.12 -5.76
N ALA A 25 2.65 -1.08 -5.56
CA ALA A 25 2.29 -0.58 -4.24
C ALA A 25 0.79 -0.31 -4.19
N TYR A 26 0.18 -0.62 -3.05
CA TYR A 26 -1.24 -0.41 -2.83
C TYR A 26 -1.43 0.46 -1.58
N VAL A 27 -2.13 1.56 -1.73
CA VAL A 27 -2.49 2.45 -0.63
C VAL A 27 -3.82 1.97 -0.07
N VAL A 28 -3.80 1.57 1.19
CA VAL A 28 -4.98 1.10 1.92
C VAL A 28 -5.26 2.00 3.11
N TRP A 29 -6.53 2.36 3.28
CA TRP A 29 -7.01 3.07 4.45
C TRP A 29 -7.66 2.09 5.42
N ASP A 30 -7.05 1.98 6.60
CA ASP A 30 -7.60 1.21 7.69
C ASP A 30 -8.64 2.07 8.43
N ARG A 31 -9.92 1.72 8.27
CA ARG A 31 -11.03 2.46 8.89
C ARG A 31 -11.06 2.28 10.41
N TYR A 32 -10.56 1.16 10.92
CA TYR A 32 -10.57 0.82 12.34
C TYR A 32 -9.49 1.61 13.09
N LYS A 33 -8.27 1.57 12.57
CA LYS A 33 -7.13 2.33 13.11
C LYS A 33 -7.18 3.79 12.70
N LYS A 34 -8.00 4.14 11.69
CA LYS A 34 -8.06 5.46 11.03
C LYS A 34 -6.68 5.91 10.57
N LYS A 35 -5.98 5.03 9.84
CA LYS A 35 -4.60 5.25 9.38
C LYS A 35 -4.42 4.77 7.94
N TYR A 36 -3.59 5.46 7.19
CA TYR A 36 -3.15 4.98 5.88
C TYR A 36 -2.04 3.95 6.06
N SER A 37 -2.03 2.93 5.22
CA SER A 37 -0.93 1.99 5.08
C SER A 37 -0.60 1.80 3.61
N VAL A 38 0.66 1.53 3.32
CA VAL A 38 1.15 1.25 1.97
C VAL A 38 1.65 -0.19 1.96
N MET A 39 1.08 -0.98 1.06
CA MET A 39 1.45 -2.37 0.85
C MET A 39 2.37 -2.44 -0.36
N MET A 40 3.66 -2.67 -0.13
CA MET A 40 4.68 -2.80 -1.15
C MET A 40 4.79 -4.26 -1.59
N VAL A 41 4.61 -4.49 -2.87
CA VAL A 41 4.63 -5.81 -3.50
C VAL A 41 5.75 -5.86 -4.53
N ILE A 42 6.52 -6.93 -4.49
CA ILE A 42 7.45 -7.31 -5.54
C ILE A 42 6.77 -8.39 -6.38
N ASN A 43 6.89 -8.26 -7.68
CA ASN A 43 6.39 -9.20 -8.65
C ASN A 43 7.58 -9.82 -9.40
N GLU A 44 7.83 -11.09 -9.12
CA GLU A 44 8.89 -11.88 -9.76
C GLU A 44 8.24 -12.86 -10.76
N GLY A 45 7.91 -12.32 -11.93
CA GLY A 45 7.29 -13.08 -13.02
C GLY A 45 5.82 -13.41 -12.76
N LYS A 46 5.55 -14.64 -12.30
CA LYS A 46 4.19 -15.11 -11.93
C LYS A 46 3.94 -15.06 -10.42
N ASN A 47 4.96 -14.77 -9.63
CA ASN A 47 4.88 -14.75 -8.18
C ASN A 47 4.77 -13.31 -7.67
N PHE A 48 3.74 -13.06 -6.88
CA PHE A 48 3.54 -11.79 -6.20
C PHE A 48 3.87 -11.99 -4.73
N SER A 49 4.87 -11.27 -4.24
CA SER A 49 5.33 -11.33 -2.85
C SER A 49 5.21 -9.96 -2.21
N VAL A 50 4.51 -9.89 -1.09
CA VAL A 50 4.44 -8.66 -0.30
C VAL A 50 5.80 -8.45 0.36
N LYS A 51 6.52 -7.40 -0.04
CA LYS A 51 7.82 -7.08 0.59
C LYS A 51 7.61 -6.52 1.97
N GLU A 52 6.75 -5.49 2.06
CA GLU A 52 6.52 -4.77 3.31
C GLU A 52 5.14 -4.14 3.29
N MET A 53 4.46 -4.16 4.45
CA MET A 53 3.29 -3.33 4.68
C MET A 53 3.66 -2.26 5.68
N ARG A 54 3.78 -1.02 5.21
CA ARG A 54 4.17 0.13 6.04
C ARG A 54 2.92 0.90 6.46
N SER A 55 2.65 0.92 7.77
CA SER A 55 1.60 1.78 8.32
C SER A 55 2.11 3.22 8.45
N MET A 56 1.44 4.15 7.78
CA MET A 56 1.83 5.56 7.69
C MET A 56 1.28 6.41 8.84
N GLY A 57 0.93 5.81 9.99
CA GLY A 57 0.52 6.58 11.17
C GLY A 57 -0.62 7.58 10.92
N ILE A 58 -0.52 8.77 11.53
CA ILE A 58 -1.44 9.92 11.33
C ILE A 58 -0.89 10.82 10.21
N HIS A 59 -0.48 10.23 9.09
CA HIS A 59 -0.13 11.00 7.90
C HIS A 59 -1.33 11.08 6.93
N ASN A 60 -1.28 11.98 5.96
CA ASN A 60 -2.33 12.17 4.97
C ASN A 60 -2.21 11.15 3.82
N GLU A 61 -3.30 10.93 3.09
CA GLU A 61 -3.37 10.09 1.89
C GLU A 61 -2.21 10.36 0.92
N ARG A 62 -1.97 11.63 0.61
CA ARG A 62 -0.86 12.07 -0.27
C ARG A 62 0.51 11.57 0.16
N TYR A 63 0.76 11.43 1.46
CA TYR A 63 2.04 10.91 1.96
C TYR A 63 2.17 9.40 1.71
N ALA A 64 1.06 8.67 1.84
CA ALA A 64 1.01 7.25 1.50
C ALA A 64 1.19 7.04 -0.01
N GLU A 65 0.58 7.88 -0.84
CA GLU A 65 0.75 7.87 -2.29
C GLU A 65 2.19 8.18 -2.70
N ASP A 66 2.82 9.20 -2.12
CA ASP A 66 4.21 9.55 -2.42
C ASP A 66 5.16 8.39 -2.12
N CYS A 67 5.00 7.71 -1.00
CA CYS A 67 5.75 6.50 -0.69
C CYS A 67 5.47 5.33 -1.64
N ALA A 68 4.21 5.15 -2.06
CA ALA A 68 3.84 4.14 -3.04
C ALA A 68 4.52 4.42 -4.39
N ILE A 69 4.50 5.69 -4.83
CA ILE A 69 5.18 6.17 -6.05
C ILE A 69 6.69 5.95 -5.93
N ASN A 70 7.31 6.35 -4.83
CA ASN A 70 8.75 6.20 -4.60
C ASN A 70 9.18 4.72 -4.61
N TRP A 71 8.31 3.80 -4.18
CA TRP A 71 8.54 2.35 -4.28
C TRP A 71 8.50 1.84 -5.73
N VAL A 72 7.46 2.19 -6.48
CA VAL A 72 7.29 1.70 -7.87
C VAL A 72 8.25 2.33 -8.86
N THR A 73 8.66 3.58 -8.63
CA THR A 73 9.69 4.28 -9.40
C THR A 73 11.10 3.80 -9.04
N GLY A 74 11.25 3.04 -7.96
CA GLY A 74 12.53 2.53 -7.50
C GLY A 74 13.47 3.59 -6.92
N ILE A 75 12.92 4.74 -6.53
CA ILE A 75 13.65 5.76 -5.75
C ILE A 75 13.97 5.22 -4.35
N ILE A 76 13.04 4.46 -3.76
CA ILE A 76 13.32 3.65 -2.57
C ILE A 76 14.05 2.39 -3.03
N ASN A 77 15.34 2.54 -3.30
CA ASN A 77 16.26 1.41 -3.25
C ASN A 77 16.76 1.31 -1.81
N GLU A 78 16.71 0.10 -1.29
CA GLU A 78 17.12 -0.32 0.05
C GLU A 78 18.42 0.34 0.53
#